data_AF-E9BT34-F1
#
_entry.id   AF-E9BT34-F1
#
_cell.length_a   1.000
_cell.length_b   1.000
_cell.length_c   1.000
_cell.angle_alpha   90.00
_cell.angle_beta   90.00
_cell.angle_gamma   90.00
#
_symmetry.space_group_name_H-M   'P 1'
#
loop_
_entity.id
_entity.type
_entity.pdbx_description
1 polymer ?
#
loop_
_entity_poly.entity_id
_entity_poly.type
_entity_poly.pdbx_seq_one_letter_code
_entity_poly.pdbx_strand_id
1 'polypeptide(L)'
;MILCGLSKTENRFDHVGMFLKISEDELRKYPEARKRIAELSPSGTYVLETNMRGITLYAAEGRVRRTTANEVVSRSVNVGDAEKQQEAQEAFLEQMETMYSTPYENEVFHLIPSICSPPDKMDRVLAARKFHILRLEVAALTEMANTHPSQAEVYRAVAHKYRHAQSFLLSTYFPHLASTSPTDALAVNWSTGHYWIDGVNNADKMVCSELICNLWHRVGLTVGYVPASSIRPFDLLDNERFNFVSPASELGEIVPIRISKPYARYWKTPSGSGPATTRSAKAAQAAMTEGQRLKFYNDVFTSSGRPPVGSLRAAAASSEPLPSRWVVQSNTRSDVIPNLWFRVFSSGVLFAACAVPCAPLTLRWMEGQVGLFLLRGSVWSVTCGVFARNVSFAAVQALVLAAATRRCKVSGDELVMGSHTRSNLVDTRHPYYCTVALYGLSALVAHLATTPLRNANISYHFGPVLPGPISMRRLCKGNILLSPTAVLLPFQACWLSWYETAGSFIVPTLSSVWRPREDLLARPEWPHYRSDALIGAFVATLLTDALFYPIAAVATRRFMSDLYKPQRPPSFGRSLYAGYRYRLLSNLVILSSSTAYLYGLGSI
;
A
#
# COMPACT_ATOMS: atom_id res chain seq x y z
N MET A 1 -2.93 -20.41 -10.92
CA MET A 1 -4.34 -20.04 -10.69
C MET A 1 -4.53 -19.27 -9.37
N ILE A 2 -3.99 -19.76 -8.24
CA ILE A 2 -4.01 -19.04 -6.95
C ILE A 2 -3.19 -17.74 -7.00
N LEU A 3 -2.02 -17.76 -7.66
CA LEU A 3 -1.09 -16.62 -7.78
C LEU A 3 -1.71 -15.41 -8.52
N CYS A 4 -2.30 -15.61 -9.70
CA CYS A 4 -3.06 -14.57 -10.42
C CYS A 4 -4.37 -14.17 -9.72
N GLY A 5 -4.89 -15.02 -8.82
CA GLY A 5 -6.08 -14.73 -8.01
C GLY A 5 -5.83 -13.66 -6.95
N LEU A 6 -4.61 -13.59 -6.40
CA LEU A 6 -4.22 -12.53 -5.48
C LEU A 6 -4.08 -11.18 -6.20
N SER A 7 -3.61 -11.15 -7.45
CA SER A 7 -3.63 -9.92 -8.25
C SER A 7 -5.03 -9.45 -8.62
N LYS A 8 -6.04 -10.34 -8.60
CA LYS A 8 -7.45 -9.98 -8.86
C LYS A 8 -8.13 -9.23 -7.72
N THR A 9 -7.57 -9.23 -6.52
CA THR A 9 -8.24 -8.59 -5.37
C THR A 9 -8.33 -7.07 -5.53
N GLU A 10 -7.47 -6.47 -6.34
CA GLU A 10 -7.44 -5.02 -6.59
C GLU A 10 -7.82 -4.64 -8.04
N ASN A 11 -7.91 -5.59 -8.97
CA ASN A 11 -8.18 -5.29 -10.37
C ASN A 11 -8.89 -6.45 -11.12
N ARG A 12 -9.68 -6.09 -12.14
CA ARG A 12 -10.34 -7.05 -13.05
C ARG A 12 -9.38 -7.73 -14.05
N PHE A 13 -8.21 -7.15 -14.32
CA PHE A 13 -7.20 -7.74 -15.20
C PHE A 13 -6.15 -8.52 -14.41
N ASP A 14 -5.96 -9.78 -14.78
CA ASP A 14 -5.14 -10.77 -14.07
C ASP A 14 -3.94 -11.27 -14.86
N HIS A 15 -3.79 -10.80 -16.09
CA HIS A 15 -2.75 -11.23 -17.01
C HIS A 15 -2.38 -10.12 -18.00
N VAL A 16 -1.12 -10.10 -18.41
CA VAL A 16 -0.62 -9.22 -19.46
C VAL A 16 0.27 -10.02 -20.42
N GLY A 17 0.20 -9.67 -21.69
CA GLY A 17 1.14 -10.10 -22.72
C GLY A 17 1.48 -8.92 -23.62
N MET A 18 2.52 -9.07 -24.41
CA MET A 18 2.97 -8.06 -25.37
C MET A 18 2.67 -8.53 -26.78
N PHE A 19 1.95 -7.71 -27.54
CA PHE A 19 1.77 -7.93 -28.97
C PHE A 19 3.06 -7.50 -29.69
N LEU A 20 3.58 -8.39 -30.54
CA LEU A 20 4.78 -8.18 -31.34
C LEU A 20 4.43 -8.40 -32.81
N LYS A 21 4.90 -7.51 -33.68
CA LYS A 21 4.93 -7.77 -35.11
C LYS A 21 6.29 -8.32 -35.49
N ILE A 22 6.31 -9.55 -35.99
CA ILE A 22 7.53 -10.23 -36.41
C ILE A 22 7.23 -10.88 -37.75
N SER A 23 7.92 -10.44 -38.79
CA SER A 23 7.84 -11.05 -40.12
C SER A 23 8.45 -12.45 -40.12
N GLU A 24 8.10 -13.28 -41.11
CA GLU A 24 8.66 -14.62 -41.23
C GLU A 24 10.18 -14.59 -41.45
N ASP A 25 10.69 -13.59 -42.17
CA ASP A 25 12.13 -13.42 -42.40
C ASP A 25 12.86 -13.00 -41.11
N GLU A 26 12.26 -12.16 -40.27
CA GLU A 26 12.82 -11.82 -38.95
C GLU A 26 12.84 -13.02 -38.01
N LEU A 27 11.82 -13.88 -38.03
CA LEU A 27 11.80 -15.11 -37.23
C LEU A 27 12.95 -16.07 -37.55
N ARG A 28 13.56 -15.98 -38.74
CA ARG A 28 14.76 -16.77 -39.07
C ARG A 28 15.99 -16.33 -38.29
N LYS A 29 16.04 -15.07 -37.84
CA LYS A 29 17.13 -14.52 -37.02
C LYS A 29 17.04 -14.93 -35.55
N TYR A 30 15.86 -15.37 -35.09
CA TYR A 30 15.56 -15.68 -33.68
C TYR A 30 15.11 -17.15 -33.53
N PRO A 31 16.06 -18.11 -33.51
CA PRO A 31 15.76 -19.55 -33.52
C PRO A 31 14.98 -20.05 -32.30
N GLU A 32 15.24 -19.54 -31.10
CA GLU A 32 14.48 -19.90 -29.90
C GLU A 32 13.05 -19.39 -29.98
N ALA A 33 12.83 -18.16 -30.42
CA ALA A 33 11.48 -17.64 -30.69
C ALA A 33 10.70 -18.56 -31.65
N ARG A 34 11.35 -18.99 -32.74
CA ARG A 34 10.75 -19.88 -33.73
C ARG A 34 10.37 -21.24 -33.16
N LYS A 35 11.17 -21.81 -32.25
CA LYS A 35 10.84 -23.09 -31.57
C LYS A 35 9.60 -23.01 -30.69
N ARG A 36 9.22 -21.81 -30.23
CA ARG A 36 8.07 -21.59 -29.35
C ARG A 36 6.76 -21.36 -30.11
N ILE A 37 6.80 -21.11 -31.41
CA ILE A 37 5.63 -20.87 -32.25
C ILE A 37 5.08 -22.21 -32.74
N ALA A 38 3.85 -22.54 -32.33
CA ALA A 38 3.15 -23.74 -32.81
C ALA A 38 2.40 -23.51 -34.14
N GLU A 39 1.98 -22.28 -34.41
CA GLU A 39 1.18 -21.89 -35.58
C GLU A 39 1.66 -20.50 -36.03
N LEU A 40 2.03 -20.36 -37.30
CA LEU A 40 2.48 -19.08 -37.86
C LEU A 40 1.30 -18.10 -37.92
N SER A 41 1.53 -16.85 -37.52
CA SER A 41 0.50 -15.82 -37.61
C SER A 41 0.35 -15.33 -39.06
N PRO A 42 -0.86 -15.35 -39.65
CA PRO A 42 -1.10 -14.81 -40.98
C PRO A 42 -0.82 -13.31 -41.09
N SER A 43 -0.97 -12.54 -40.00
CA SER A 43 -0.67 -11.11 -39.97
C SER A 43 0.75 -10.79 -39.51
N GLY A 44 1.57 -11.81 -39.22
CA GLY A 44 2.86 -11.64 -38.56
C GLY A 44 2.74 -11.10 -37.13
N THR A 45 1.58 -11.20 -36.49
CA THR A 45 1.34 -10.69 -35.14
C THR A 45 1.33 -11.81 -34.11
N TYR A 46 2.23 -11.71 -33.14
CA TYR A 46 2.39 -12.69 -32.08
C TYR A 46 2.12 -12.07 -30.71
N VAL A 47 1.73 -12.89 -29.74
CA VAL A 47 1.57 -12.53 -28.33
C VAL A 47 2.67 -13.22 -27.55
N LEU A 48 3.58 -12.42 -27.01
CA LEU A 48 4.57 -12.84 -26.04
C LEU A 48 3.92 -12.80 -24.64
N GLU A 49 3.85 -13.95 -23.99
CA GLU A 49 3.36 -14.05 -22.62
C GLU A 49 4.10 -15.15 -21.85
N THR A 50 4.15 -15.05 -20.53
CA THR A 50 4.59 -16.15 -19.67
C THR A 50 3.39 -16.83 -19.03
N ASN A 51 3.41 -18.15 -18.98
CA ASN A 51 2.40 -18.98 -18.32
C ASN A 51 3.09 -20.19 -17.67
N MET A 52 2.34 -21.14 -17.10
CA MET A 52 2.92 -22.32 -16.43
C MET A 52 3.94 -23.13 -17.26
N ARG A 53 4.00 -22.95 -18.58
CA ARG A 53 4.99 -23.56 -19.50
C ARG A 53 6.25 -22.71 -19.72
N GLY A 54 6.40 -21.60 -18.98
CA GLY A 54 7.43 -20.59 -19.18
C GLY A 54 6.99 -19.51 -20.18
N ILE A 55 7.97 -18.85 -20.80
CA ILE A 55 7.75 -17.83 -21.82
C ILE A 55 7.32 -18.50 -23.14
N THR A 56 6.24 -17.99 -23.71
CA THR A 56 5.59 -18.55 -24.90
C THR A 56 5.29 -17.45 -25.91
N LEU A 57 5.27 -17.82 -27.19
CA LEU A 57 4.97 -16.93 -28.30
C LEU A 57 3.86 -17.55 -29.16
N TYR A 58 2.65 -16.99 -29.09
CA TYR A 58 1.48 -17.51 -29.80
C TYR A 58 1.07 -16.59 -30.93
N ALA A 59 0.55 -17.12 -32.04
CA ALA A 59 -0.17 -16.31 -33.02
C ALA A 59 -1.33 -15.57 -32.34
N ALA A 60 -1.38 -14.24 -32.50
CA ALA A 60 -2.30 -13.36 -31.79
C ALA A 60 -3.77 -13.73 -32.05
N GLU A 61 -4.11 -14.03 -33.31
CA GLU A 61 -5.45 -14.38 -33.75
C GLU A 61 -5.93 -15.66 -33.05
N GLY A 62 -5.08 -16.68 -33.02
CA GLY A 62 -5.34 -17.95 -32.35
C GLY A 62 -5.51 -17.76 -30.84
N ARG A 63 -4.63 -16.97 -30.21
CA ARG A 63 -4.63 -16.70 -28.77
C ARG A 63 -5.86 -15.92 -28.31
N VAL A 64 -6.29 -14.90 -29.06
CA VAL A 64 -7.49 -14.10 -28.76
C VAL A 64 -8.77 -14.89 -29.01
N ARG A 65 -8.81 -15.73 -30.05
CA ARG A 65 -9.99 -16.58 -30.34
C ARG A 65 -10.18 -17.67 -29.29
N ARG A 66 -9.10 -18.34 -28.86
CA ARG A 66 -9.15 -19.46 -27.91
C ARG A 66 -9.23 -19.03 -26.43
N THR A 67 -9.06 -17.75 -26.13
CA THR A 67 -9.13 -17.26 -24.74
C THR A 67 -10.54 -17.42 -24.16
N THR A 68 -10.59 -17.84 -22.89
CA THR A 68 -11.81 -17.88 -22.07
C THR A 68 -12.01 -16.58 -21.27
N ALA A 69 -11.11 -15.60 -21.41
CA ALA A 69 -11.20 -14.32 -20.74
C ALA A 69 -12.47 -13.57 -21.14
N ASN A 70 -13.13 -12.98 -20.13
CA ASN A 70 -14.33 -12.17 -20.33
C ASN A 70 -14.03 -10.81 -20.97
N GLU A 71 -12.79 -10.33 -20.83
CA GLU A 71 -12.32 -9.04 -21.32
C GLU A 71 -10.88 -9.18 -21.82
N VAL A 72 -10.60 -8.64 -23.01
CA VAL A 72 -9.27 -8.53 -23.60
C VAL A 72 -9.14 -7.12 -24.14
N VAL A 73 -8.08 -6.44 -23.72
CA VAL A 73 -7.78 -5.06 -24.09
C VAL A 73 -6.32 -4.97 -24.52
N SER A 74 -6.01 -3.96 -25.32
CA SER A 74 -4.65 -3.66 -25.74
C SER A 74 -4.32 -2.21 -25.44
N ARG A 75 -3.02 -1.94 -25.32
CA ARG A 75 -2.49 -0.61 -25.11
C ARG A 75 -1.13 -0.55 -25.80
N SER A 76 -0.87 0.50 -26.57
CA SER A 76 0.43 0.70 -27.20
C SER A 76 1.41 1.36 -26.23
N VAL A 77 2.70 1.19 -26.49
CA VAL A 77 3.76 2.03 -25.90
C VAL A 77 4.31 2.90 -27.02
N ASN A 78 4.27 4.21 -26.83
CA ASN A 78 4.91 5.15 -27.74
C ASN A 78 6.39 5.27 -27.32
N VAL A 79 7.33 5.14 -28.26
CA VAL A 79 8.78 5.20 -27.97
C VAL A 79 9.45 6.46 -28.56
N GLY A 80 8.73 7.19 -29.41
CA GLY A 80 9.23 8.38 -30.09
C GLY A 80 8.97 8.30 -31.60
N ASP A 81 9.94 8.77 -32.38
CA ASP A 81 9.98 8.68 -33.84
C ASP A 81 10.14 7.24 -34.35
N ALA A 82 9.97 7.05 -35.66
CA ALA A 82 10.00 5.74 -36.29
C ALA A 82 11.36 5.03 -36.17
N GLU A 83 12.46 5.78 -36.16
CA GLU A 83 13.81 5.25 -35.99
C GLU A 83 14.00 4.64 -34.60
N LYS A 84 13.65 5.37 -33.53
CA LYS A 84 13.70 4.83 -32.15
C LYS A 84 12.73 3.68 -31.93
N GLN A 85 11.59 3.68 -32.61
CA GLN A 85 10.67 2.54 -32.56
C GLN A 85 11.31 1.28 -33.17
N GLN A 86 12.00 1.41 -34.30
CA GLN A 86 12.71 0.31 -34.94
C GLN A 86 13.87 -0.20 -34.07
N GLU A 87 14.70 0.71 -33.54
CA GLU A 87 15.81 0.37 -32.63
C GLU A 87 15.31 -0.37 -31.38
N ALA A 88 14.24 0.14 -30.76
CA ALA A 88 13.64 -0.50 -29.60
C ALA A 88 13.08 -1.89 -29.96
N GLN A 89 12.42 -2.03 -31.11
CA GLN A 89 11.89 -3.31 -31.58
C GLN A 89 13.00 -4.34 -31.81
N GLU A 90 14.11 -3.96 -32.43
CA GLU A 90 15.26 -4.85 -32.64
C GLU A 90 15.88 -5.28 -31.31
N ALA A 91 16.13 -4.32 -30.40
CA ALA A 91 16.63 -4.62 -29.06
C ALA A 91 15.66 -5.51 -28.26
N PHE A 92 14.35 -5.32 -28.43
CA PHE A 92 13.34 -6.18 -27.81
C PHE A 92 13.45 -7.63 -28.27
N LEU A 93 13.57 -7.86 -29.58
CA LEU A 93 13.66 -9.20 -30.13
C LEU A 93 14.96 -9.90 -29.71
N GLU A 94 16.08 -9.17 -29.69
CA GLU A 94 17.36 -9.68 -29.20
C GLU A 94 17.30 -10.08 -27.72
N GLN A 95 16.76 -9.22 -26.85
CA GLN A 95 16.62 -9.53 -25.43
C GLN A 95 15.63 -10.68 -25.18
N MET A 96 14.52 -10.71 -25.91
CA MET A 96 13.51 -11.77 -25.84
C MET A 96 14.11 -13.15 -26.11
N GLU A 97 14.98 -13.26 -27.13
CA GLU A 97 15.64 -14.51 -27.51
C GLU A 97 16.41 -15.14 -26.34
N THR A 98 17.04 -14.31 -25.49
CA THR A 98 17.80 -14.79 -24.33
C THR A 98 16.94 -15.26 -23.15
N MET A 99 15.63 -14.94 -23.14
CA MET A 99 14.77 -15.14 -21.98
C MET A 99 13.94 -16.43 -22.05
N TYR A 100 13.83 -17.10 -23.20
CA TYR A 100 12.94 -18.28 -23.36
C TYR A 100 13.26 -19.49 -22.47
N SER A 101 14.41 -19.51 -21.81
CA SER A 101 14.77 -20.52 -20.81
C SER A 101 14.18 -20.22 -19.43
N THR A 102 13.73 -18.99 -19.17
CA THR A 102 13.18 -18.56 -17.88
C THR A 102 11.84 -19.25 -17.59
N PRO A 103 11.74 -20.04 -16.51
CA PRO A 103 10.49 -20.67 -16.10
C PRO A 103 9.50 -19.67 -15.47
N TYR A 104 8.26 -20.14 -15.31
CA TYR A 104 7.21 -19.38 -14.65
C TYR A 104 7.36 -19.40 -13.13
N GLU A 105 7.11 -18.27 -12.48
CA GLU A 105 7.14 -18.17 -11.03
C GLU A 105 5.97 -18.95 -10.40
N ASN A 106 6.32 -19.93 -9.56
CA ASN A 106 5.39 -20.84 -8.92
C ASN A 106 5.41 -20.75 -7.38
N GLU A 107 6.32 -19.96 -6.81
CA GLU A 107 6.48 -19.78 -5.37
C GLU A 107 5.77 -18.51 -4.90
N VAL A 108 4.84 -18.68 -3.95
CA VAL A 108 4.06 -17.57 -3.38
C VAL A 108 4.96 -16.51 -2.74
N PHE A 109 6.07 -16.92 -2.13
CA PHE A 109 6.98 -16.00 -1.44
C PHE A 109 7.65 -14.99 -2.39
N HIS A 110 7.93 -15.38 -3.63
CA HIS A 110 8.50 -14.49 -4.64
C HIS A 110 7.50 -13.49 -5.21
N LEU A 111 6.20 -13.68 -4.97
CA LEU A 111 5.16 -12.71 -5.31
C LEU A 111 4.90 -11.69 -4.21
N ILE A 112 5.49 -11.83 -3.02
CA ILE A 112 5.27 -10.89 -1.92
C ILE A 112 5.63 -9.45 -2.32
N PRO A 113 6.72 -9.16 -3.05
CA PRO A 113 6.99 -7.81 -3.52
C PRO A 113 5.84 -7.25 -4.39
N SER A 114 5.27 -8.01 -5.32
CA SER A 114 4.14 -7.49 -6.12
C SER A 114 2.85 -7.36 -5.31
N ILE A 115 2.60 -8.23 -4.34
CA ILE A 115 1.38 -8.23 -3.51
C ILE A 115 1.44 -7.17 -2.40
N CYS A 116 2.59 -7.00 -1.76
CA CYS A 116 2.78 -6.10 -0.64
C CYS A 116 3.36 -4.76 -1.11
N SER A 117 2.62 -3.70 -0.84
CA SER A 117 3.02 -2.33 -1.11
C SER A 117 2.99 -1.52 0.19
N PRO A 118 3.90 -1.75 1.15
CA PRO A 118 3.90 -0.96 2.38
C PRO A 118 4.15 0.53 2.13
N PRO A 119 3.80 1.40 3.10
CA PRO A 119 3.93 2.84 2.94
C PRO A 119 5.34 3.30 2.54
N ASP A 120 6.39 2.67 3.06
CA ASP A 120 7.77 3.03 2.72
C ASP A 120 8.13 2.70 1.26
N LYS A 121 7.65 1.56 0.74
CA LYS A 121 7.79 1.20 -0.66
C LYS A 121 7.04 2.18 -1.56
N MET A 122 5.80 2.53 -1.19
CA MET A 122 5.00 3.48 -1.97
C MET A 122 5.66 4.86 -2.01
N ASP A 123 6.22 5.32 -0.89
CA ASP A 123 7.02 6.53 -0.83
C ASP A 123 8.24 6.46 -1.74
N ARG A 124 8.97 5.35 -1.72
CA ARG A 124 10.10 5.13 -2.63
C ARG A 124 9.68 5.16 -4.10
N VAL A 125 8.59 4.49 -4.49
CA VAL A 125 8.06 4.54 -5.85
C VAL A 125 7.72 5.97 -6.28
N LEU A 126 7.03 6.74 -5.43
CA LEU A 126 6.68 8.14 -5.70
C LEU A 126 7.91 9.05 -5.76
N ALA A 127 8.87 8.86 -4.85
CA ALA A 127 10.13 9.61 -4.83
C ALA A 127 10.92 9.38 -6.11
N ALA A 128 10.94 8.16 -6.64
CA ALA A 128 11.67 7.84 -7.86
C ALA A 128 10.99 8.41 -9.10
N ARG A 129 9.66 8.35 -9.15
CA ARG A 129 8.89 9.05 -10.18
C ARG A 129 9.22 10.54 -10.20
N LYS A 130 9.16 11.21 -9.04
CA LYS A 130 9.50 12.64 -8.93
C LYS A 130 10.96 12.90 -9.30
N PHE A 131 11.89 12.07 -8.82
CA PHE A 131 13.31 12.18 -9.17
C PHE A 131 13.52 12.14 -10.68
N HIS A 132 12.85 11.19 -11.34
CA HIS A 132 12.98 10.99 -12.78
C HIS A 132 12.30 12.11 -13.58
N ILE A 133 11.10 12.56 -13.18
CA ILE A 133 10.46 13.75 -13.78
C ILE A 133 11.40 14.96 -13.67
N LEU A 134 11.95 15.23 -12.48
CA LEU A 134 12.90 16.33 -12.29
C LEU A 134 14.16 16.17 -13.16
N ARG A 135 14.62 14.94 -13.38
CA ARG A 135 15.77 14.66 -14.27
C ARG A 135 15.46 15.08 -15.71
N LEU A 136 14.27 14.75 -16.21
CA LEU A 136 13.83 15.15 -17.54
C LEU A 136 13.67 16.68 -17.64
N GLU A 137 13.12 17.32 -16.60
CA GLU A 137 13.02 18.78 -16.53
C GLU A 137 14.39 19.47 -16.53
N VAL A 138 15.35 18.94 -15.77
CA VAL A 138 16.73 19.47 -15.72
C VAL A 138 17.42 19.32 -17.07
N ALA A 139 17.25 18.17 -17.75
CA ALA A 139 17.79 17.96 -19.08
C ALA A 139 17.21 18.98 -20.08
N ALA A 140 15.89 19.15 -20.08
CA ALA A 140 15.21 20.12 -20.94
C ALA A 140 15.66 21.58 -20.66
N LEU A 141 15.75 21.99 -19.39
CA LEU A 141 16.24 23.33 -19.02
C LEU A 141 17.71 23.53 -19.38
N THR A 142 18.53 22.48 -19.32
CA THR A 142 19.94 22.54 -19.73
C THR A 142 20.05 22.74 -21.24
N GLU A 143 19.24 22.02 -22.03
CA GLU A 143 19.17 22.20 -23.47
C GLU A 143 18.68 23.61 -23.84
N MET A 144 17.60 24.10 -23.19
CA MET A 144 17.12 25.47 -23.38
C MET A 144 18.17 26.53 -23.05
N ALA A 145 19.01 26.31 -22.03
CA ALA A 145 20.11 27.21 -21.67
C ALA A 145 21.22 27.25 -22.72
N ASN A 146 21.45 26.14 -23.41
CA ASN A 146 22.42 26.06 -24.51
C ASN A 146 21.86 26.73 -25.77
N THR A 147 20.57 26.53 -26.07
CA THR A 147 19.90 27.10 -27.25
C THR A 147 19.60 28.59 -27.12
N HIS A 148 19.36 29.10 -25.91
CA HIS A 148 19.05 30.51 -25.64
C HIS A 148 20.02 31.14 -24.62
N PRO A 149 21.26 31.50 -25.03
CA PRO A 149 22.29 31.99 -24.13
C PRO A 149 21.89 33.23 -23.30
N SER A 150 21.03 34.10 -23.84
CA SER A 150 20.56 35.32 -23.17
C SER A 150 19.68 35.06 -21.94
N GLN A 151 19.11 33.85 -21.82
CA GLN A 151 18.30 33.44 -20.66
C GLN A 151 18.91 32.26 -19.90
N ALA A 152 20.15 31.87 -20.23
CA ALA A 152 20.78 30.68 -19.69
C ALA A 152 20.86 30.69 -18.15
N GLU A 153 21.09 31.86 -17.53
CA GLU A 153 21.12 32.01 -16.08
C GLU A 153 19.77 31.68 -15.42
N VAL A 154 18.66 32.11 -16.03
CA VAL A 154 17.30 31.84 -15.54
C VAL A 154 17.03 30.33 -15.55
N TYR A 155 17.33 29.67 -16.67
CA TYR A 155 17.08 28.23 -16.79
C TYR A 155 18.01 27.40 -15.89
N ARG A 156 19.28 27.80 -15.76
CA ARG A 156 20.24 27.15 -14.83
C ARG A 156 19.82 27.32 -13.37
N ALA A 157 19.29 28.49 -12.98
CA ALA A 157 18.80 28.73 -11.63
C ALA A 157 17.58 27.84 -11.29
N VAL A 158 16.63 27.70 -12.21
CA VAL A 158 15.49 26.77 -12.02
C VAL A 158 15.98 25.31 -11.99
N ALA A 159 16.88 24.93 -12.90
CA ALA A 159 17.46 23.58 -12.92
C ALA A 159 18.22 23.27 -11.62
N HIS A 160 18.89 24.25 -11.01
CA HIS A 160 19.56 24.11 -9.72
C HIS A 160 18.56 23.77 -8.61
N LYS A 161 17.38 24.40 -8.57
CA LYS A 161 16.32 24.06 -7.60
C LYS A 161 15.84 22.61 -7.77
N TYR A 162 15.70 22.16 -9.02
CA TYR A 162 15.30 20.79 -9.32
C TYR A 162 16.38 19.78 -8.91
N ARG A 163 17.67 20.06 -9.19
CA ARG A 163 18.80 19.24 -8.74
C ARG A 163 18.90 19.15 -7.21
N HIS A 164 18.62 20.25 -6.51
CA HIS A 164 18.57 20.25 -5.05
C HIS A 164 17.45 19.32 -4.54
N ALA A 165 16.26 19.38 -5.14
CA ALA A 165 15.17 18.45 -4.81
C ALA A 165 15.51 17.00 -5.16
N GLN A 166 16.18 16.73 -6.29
CA GLN A 166 16.68 15.39 -6.63
C GLN A 166 17.66 14.87 -5.58
N SER A 167 18.60 15.70 -5.13
CA SER A 167 19.59 15.35 -4.10
C SER A 167 18.90 14.99 -2.77
N PHE A 168 17.88 15.75 -2.39
CA PHE A 168 17.07 15.44 -1.22
C PHE A 168 16.32 14.12 -1.37
N LEU A 169 15.65 13.88 -2.50
CA LEU A 169 14.92 12.63 -2.75
C LEU A 169 15.84 11.42 -2.65
N LEU A 170 17.03 11.52 -3.25
CA LEU A 170 18.03 10.47 -3.24
C LEU A 170 18.56 10.15 -1.85
N SER A 171 19.05 11.17 -1.14
CA SER A 171 19.61 11.02 0.22
C SER A 171 18.57 10.54 1.23
N THR A 172 17.31 10.95 1.07
CA THR A 172 16.23 10.59 2.00
C THR A 172 15.68 9.18 1.74
N TYR A 173 15.28 8.89 0.50
CA TYR A 173 14.51 7.69 0.15
C TYR A 173 15.37 6.56 -0.43
N PHE A 174 16.56 6.86 -0.98
CA PHE A 174 17.42 5.89 -1.67
C PHE A 174 18.87 5.81 -1.15
N PRO A 175 19.17 5.99 0.16
CA PRO A 175 20.56 5.93 0.63
C PRO A 175 21.17 4.52 0.58
N HIS A 176 20.35 3.50 0.33
CA HIS A 176 20.77 2.12 0.16
C HIS A 176 21.33 1.84 -1.25
N LEU A 177 21.06 2.72 -2.22
CA LEU A 177 21.56 2.56 -3.58
C LEU A 177 22.98 3.10 -3.71
N ALA A 178 23.83 2.33 -4.39
CA ALA A 178 25.20 2.74 -4.69
C ALA A 178 25.21 3.78 -5.83
N SER A 179 26.15 4.72 -5.77
CA SER A 179 26.42 5.62 -6.89
C SER A 179 27.10 4.88 -8.04
N THR A 180 26.75 5.22 -9.28
CA THR A 180 27.41 4.73 -10.50
C THR A 180 28.55 5.63 -10.97
N SER A 181 28.72 6.81 -10.35
CA SER A 181 29.74 7.78 -10.74
C SER A 181 30.46 8.35 -9.52
N PRO A 182 31.80 8.38 -9.49
CA PRO A 182 32.54 9.00 -8.40
C PRO A 182 32.37 10.53 -8.35
N THR A 183 31.89 11.16 -9.44
CA THR A 183 31.79 12.62 -9.57
C THR A 183 30.34 13.15 -9.60
N ASP A 184 29.36 12.30 -9.90
CA ASP A 184 27.95 12.68 -9.97
C ASP A 184 27.16 11.98 -8.86
N ALA A 185 26.86 12.74 -7.80
CA ALA A 185 26.06 12.27 -6.68
C ALA A 185 24.61 11.89 -7.06
N LEU A 186 24.10 12.34 -8.22
CA LEU A 186 22.77 11.99 -8.72
C LEU A 186 22.78 10.72 -9.59
N ALA A 187 23.96 10.25 -10.00
CA ALA A 187 24.10 9.01 -10.75
C ALA A 187 24.09 7.82 -9.79
N VAL A 188 22.98 7.08 -9.75
CA VAL A 188 22.80 5.89 -8.91
C VAL A 188 22.44 4.66 -9.70
N ASN A 189 22.82 3.51 -9.15
CA ASN A 189 22.51 2.21 -9.74
C ASN A 189 21.08 1.79 -9.36
N TRP A 190 20.14 2.05 -10.27
CA TRP A 190 18.74 1.66 -10.10
C TRP A 190 18.47 0.16 -10.30
N SER A 191 19.46 -0.64 -10.70
CA SER A 191 19.25 -2.06 -11.03
C SER A 191 19.42 -3.01 -9.83
N THR A 192 20.18 -2.61 -8.81
CA THR A 192 20.59 -3.47 -7.68
C THR A 192 20.61 -2.71 -6.36
N GLY A 193 20.62 -3.44 -5.23
CA GLY A 193 20.74 -2.85 -3.89
C GLY A 193 19.41 -2.53 -3.22
N HIS A 194 18.29 -2.85 -3.89
CA HIS A 194 16.93 -2.66 -3.39
C HIS A 194 16.63 -3.47 -2.13
N TYR A 195 15.67 -3.01 -1.33
CA TYR A 195 15.11 -3.82 -0.26
C TYR A 195 14.34 -5.01 -0.85
N TRP A 196 14.26 -6.13 -0.14
CA TRP A 196 13.53 -7.31 -0.61
C TRP A 196 12.08 -6.99 -1.00
N ILE A 197 11.40 -6.11 -0.25
CA ILE A 197 10.02 -5.71 -0.53
C ILE A 197 9.87 -4.91 -1.83
N ASP A 198 10.92 -4.24 -2.28
CA ASP A 198 10.94 -3.50 -3.54
C ASP A 198 11.05 -4.45 -4.73
N GLY A 199 11.46 -5.70 -4.52
CA GLY A 199 11.59 -6.70 -5.56
C GLY A 199 12.89 -6.59 -6.35
N VAL A 200 12.95 -7.30 -7.48
CA VAL A 200 14.13 -7.43 -8.33
C VAL A 200 13.78 -7.25 -9.80
N ASN A 201 14.75 -6.77 -10.58
CA ASN A 201 14.62 -6.69 -12.04
C ASN A 201 14.93 -8.00 -12.74
N ASN A 202 15.86 -8.78 -12.20
CA ASN A 202 16.28 -10.06 -12.76
C ASN A 202 15.88 -11.18 -11.81
N ALA A 203 14.75 -11.81 -12.10
CA ALA A 203 14.29 -12.99 -11.38
C ALA A 203 14.58 -14.25 -12.20
N ASP A 204 15.02 -15.32 -11.54
CA ASP A 204 15.27 -16.63 -12.18
C ASP A 204 13.96 -17.31 -12.65
N LYS A 205 12.82 -16.82 -12.17
CA LYS A 205 11.46 -17.20 -12.57
C LYS A 205 10.63 -15.92 -12.70
N MET A 206 9.65 -15.88 -13.61
CA MET A 206 8.87 -14.65 -13.83
C MET A 206 7.37 -14.89 -13.98
N VAL A 207 6.56 -13.94 -13.50
CA VAL A 207 5.14 -13.81 -13.89
C VAL A 207 4.96 -12.86 -15.07
N CYS A 208 3.72 -12.74 -15.56
CA CYS A 208 3.39 -12.07 -16.81
C CYS A 208 3.76 -10.59 -16.86
N SER A 209 3.50 -9.83 -15.80
CA SER A 209 3.90 -8.42 -15.71
C SER A 209 5.40 -8.24 -15.62
N GLU A 210 6.08 -9.12 -14.89
CA GLU A 210 7.53 -9.07 -14.68
C GLU A 210 8.28 -9.29 -15.98
N LEU A 211 7.81 -10.22 -16.83
CA LEU A 211 8.39 -10.44 -18.16
C LEU A 211 8.42 -9.14 -18.96
N ILE A 212 7.27 -8.45 -19.05
CA ILE A 212 7.16 -7.23 -19.86
C ILE A 212 8.03 -6.12 -19.29
N CYS A 213 7.96 -5.90 -17.97
CA CYS A 213 8.70 -4.82 -17.34
C CYS A 213 10.22 -5.07 -17.35
N ASN A 214 10.65 -6.32 -17.17
CA ASN A 214 12.06 -6.68 -17.27
C ASN A 214 12.58 -6.47 -18.70
N LEU A 215 11.82 -6.87 -19.72
CA LEU A 215 12.15 -6.56 -21.11
C LEU A 215 12.28 -5.04 -21.33
N TRP A 216 11.33 -4.25 -20.85
CA TRP A 216 11.37 -2.77 -20.95
C TRP A 216 12.61 -2.18 -20.26
N HIS A 217 13.00 -2.71 -19.09
CA HIS A 217 14.23 -2.29 -18.40
C HIS A 217 15.49 -2.67 -19.19
N ARG A 218 15.55 -3.89 -19.74
CA ARG A 218 16.72 -4.39 -20.48
C ARG A 218 16.99 -3.61 -21.77
N VAL A 219 15.94 -3.20 -22.47
CA VAL A 219 16.07 -2.38 -23.69
C VAL A 219 16.20 -0.87 -23.40
N GLY A 220 16.22 -0.47 -22.12
CA GLY A 220 16.38 0.93 -21.75
C GLY A 220 15.14 1.81 -21.96
N LEU A 221 13.95 1.22 -22.09
CA LEU A 221 12.70 1.97 -22.23
C LEU A 221 12.28 2.61 -20.88
N THR A 222 12.48 1.90 -19.77
CA THR A 222 12.18 2.37 -18.41
C THR A 222 13.40 2.26 -17.49
N VAL A 223 13.42 3.05 -16.41
CA VAL A 223 14.42 2.96 -15.34
C VAL A 223 14.04 1.86 -14.35
N GLY A 224 14.98 0.99 -14.00
CA GLY A 224 14.76 -0.20 -13.14
C GLY A 224 14.39 0.04 -11.68
N TYR A 225 14.07 1.26 -11.25
CA TYR A 225 13.78 1.53 -9.83
C TYR A 225 12.35 1.16 -9.39
N VAL A 226 11.41 0.91 -10.29
CA VAL A 226 10.30 0.05 -9.91
C VAL A 226 10.69 -1.33 -10.39
N PRO A 227 11.24 -2.21 -9.53
CA PRO A 227 11.76 -3.47 -9.99
C PRO A 227 10.66 -4.28 -10.68
N ALA A 228 11.02 -5.01 -11.73
CA ALA A 228 10.06 -5.75 -12.54
C ALA A 228 9.15 -6.64 -11.68
N SER A 229 9.70 -7.32 -10.67
CA SER A 229 8.95 -8.20 -9.75
C SER A 229 7.97 -7.50 -8.80
N SER A 230 7.92 -6.17 -8.82
CA SER A 230 6.95 -5.36 -8.08
C SER A 230 5.77 -4.89 -8.93
N ILE A 231 5.84 -5.07 -10.25
CA ILE A 231 4.78 -4.62 -11.15
C ILE A 231 3.71 -5.70 -11.29
N ARG A 232 2.45 -5.27 -11.21
CA ARG A 232 1.26 -6.11 -11.44
C ARG A 232 0.63 -5.79 -12.79
N PRO A 233 -0.22 -6.67 -13.35
CA PRO A 233 -0.97 -6.37 -14.58
C PRO A 233 -1.79 -5.07 -14.51
N PHE A 234 -2.29 -4.69 -13.33
CA PHE A 234 -2.99 -3.43 -13.11
C PHE A 234 -2.13 -2.20 -13.36
N ASP A 235 -0.85 -2.22 -12.97
CA ASP A 235 -0.01 -1.04 -13.04
C ASP A 235 0.22 -0.62 -14.50
N LEU A 236 0.09 -1.54 -15.47
CA LEU A 236 0.15 -1.29 -16.92
C LEU A 236 -1.06 -0.50 -17.47
N LEU A 237 -2.10 -0.29 -16.65
CA LEU A 237 -3.24 0.56 -17.00
C LEU A 237 -2.97 2.05 -16.74
N ASP A 238 -1.90 2.38 -16.01
CA ASP A 238 -1.56 3.76 -15.67
C ASP A 238 -0.06 4.06 -15.94
N ASN A 239 0.24 5.27 -16.36
CA ASN A 239 1.60 5.69 -16.69
C ASN A 239 2.41 6.01 -15.42
N GLU A 240 1.74 6.25 -14.29
CA GLU A 240 2.38 6.77 -13.08
C GLU A 240 3.39 5.82 -12.43
N ARG A 241 3.31 4.52 -12.72
CA ARG A 241 4.21 3.48 -12.18
C ARG A 241 5.50 3.31 -13.00
N PHE A 242 5.58 3.84 -14.22
CA PHE A 242 6.71 3.61 -15.12
C PHE A 242 7.57 4.86 -15.29
N ASN A 243 8.86 4.70 -15.03
CA ASN A 243 9.85 5.75 -15.19
C ASN A 243 10.48 5.69 -16.58
N PHE A 244 9.75 6.13 -17.61
CA PHE A 244 10.21 6.10 -19.01
C PHE A 244 11.44 6.97 -19.25
N VAL A 245 12.53 6.41 -19.79
CA VAL A 245 13.80 7.13 -19.95
C VAL A 245 13.67 8.37 -20.83
N SER A 246 12.85 8.29 -21.89
CA SER A 246 12.62 9.37 -22.83
C SER A 246 11.34 10.17 -22.47
N PRO A 247 11.37 11.52 -22.56
CA PRO A 247 10.16 12.35 -22.44
C PRO A 247 9.12 12.05 -23.53
N ALA A 248 9.54 11.48 -24.66
CA ALA A 248 8.66 11.12 -25.77
C ALA A 248 7.95 9.77 -25.54
N SER A 249 8.36 9.01 -24.52
CA SER A 249 7.80 7.69 -24.25
C SER A 249 6.64 7.75 -23.28
N GLU A 250 5.50 7.16 -23.67
CA GLU A 250 4.29 7.08 -22.85
C GLU A 250 3.44 5.87 -23.26
N LEU A 251 2.60 5.37 -22.36
CA LEU A 251 1.60 4.38 -22.74
C LEU A 251 0.43 5.08 -23.43
N GLY A 252 -0.01 4.53 -24.57
CA GLY A 252 -1.12 5.04 -25.38
C GLY A 252 -2.49 4.78 -24.77
N GLU A 253 -3.55 4.85 -25.57
CA GLU A 253 -4.92 4.60 -25.10
C GLU A 253 -5.21 3.09 -24.98
N ILE A 254 -6.11 2.74 -24.06
CA ILE A 254 -6.58 1.36 -23.90
C ILE A 254 -7.70 1.09 -24.90
N VAL A 255 -7.49 0.13 -25.79
CA VAL A 255 -8.42 -0.26 -26.85
C VAL A 255 -8.99 -1.65 -26.56
N PRO A 256 -10.33 -1.82 -26.49
CA PRO A 256 -10.94 -3.13 -26.31
C PRO A 256 -10.77 -3.99 -27.55
N ILE A 257 -10.29 -5.23 -27.37
CA ILE A 257 -10.22 -6.25 -28.44
C ILE A 257 -11.44 -7.17 -28.36
N ARG A 258 -11.79 -7.64 -27.16
CA ARG A 258 -12.92 -8.55 -26.93
C ARG A 258 -13.54 -8.28 -25.56
N ILE A 259 -14.79 -7.86 -25.52
CA ILE A 259 -15.53 -7.63 -24.27
C ILE A 259 -16.80 -8.48 -24.28
N SER A 260 -16.98 -9.32 -23.27
CA SER A 260 -18.19 -10.11 -23.10
C SER A 260 -19.36 -9.25 -22.61
N LYS A 261 -20.59 -9.63 -22.98
CA LYS A 261 -21.83 -8.87 -22.69
C LYS A 261 -21.97 -8.42 -21.22
N PRO A 262 -21.68 -9.25 -20.20
CA PRO A 262 -21.83 -8.84 -18.79
C PRO A 262 -20.91 -7.68 -18.38
N TYR A 263 -19.79 -7.50 -19.08
CA TYR A 263 -18.76 -6.52 -18.75
C TYR A 263 -18.82 -5.27 -19.63
N ALA A 264 -19.68 -5.25 -20.66
CA ALA A 264 -19.86 -4.10 -21.55
C ALA A 264 -20.20 -2.81 -20.79
N ARG A 265 -20.87 -2.89 -19.64
CA ARG A 265 -21.19 -1.74 -18.78
C ARG A 265 -19.97 -0.94 -18.31
N TYR A 266 -18.82 -1.59 -18.14
CA TYR A 266 -17.58 -0.94 -17.70
C TYR A 266 -16.88 -0.17 -18.82
N TRP A 267 -17.34 -0.33 -20.06
CA TRP A 267 -16.78 0.29 -21.26
C TRP A 267 -17.76 1.25 -21.95
N LYS A 268 -18.98 1.37 -21.42
CA LYS A 268 -19.93 2.39 -21.86
C LYS A 268 -19.52 3.71 -21.20
N THR A 269 -18.89 4.59 -21.96
CA THR A 269 -18.65 5.97 -21.54
C THR A 269 -20.00 6.65 -21.22
N PRO A 270 -20.11 7.41 -20.13
CA PRO A 270 -21.23 8.33 -19.97
C PRO A 270 -21.24 9.27 -21.17
N SER A 271 -22.38 9.37 -21.84
CA SER A 271 -22.61 10.33 -22.90
C SER A 271 -22.36 11.75 -22.36
N GLY A 272 -21.19 12.32 -22.63
CA GLY A 272 -20.86 13.71 -22.29
C GLY A 272 -19.45 13.98 -21.73
N SER A 273 -18.67 12.96 -21.38
CA SER A 273 -17.29 13.16 -20.90
C SER A 273 -16.36 12.02 -21.33
N GLY A 274 -16.08 11.94 -22.63
CA GLY A 274 -14.88 11.25 -23.06
C GLY A 274 -13.66 12.02 -22.51
N PRO A 275 -12.69 11.38 -21.83
CA PRO A 275 -11.41 12.03 -21.60
C PRO A 275 -10.86 12.42 -22.98
N ALA A 276 -10.36 13.64 -23.11
CA ALA A 276 -9.91 14.21 -24.38
C ALA A 276 -8.96 13.23 -25.09
N THR A 277 -9.54 12.54 -26.07
CA THR A 277 -8.93 11.68 -27.06
C THR A 277 -7.98 12.54 -27.89
N THR A 278 -6.68 12.35 -27.67
CA THR A 278 -5.51 12.70 -28.51
C THR A 278 -4.31 13.10 -27.63
N ARG A 279 -3.49 12.11 -27.29
CA ARG A 279 -2.04 12.34 -27.22
C ARG A 279 -1.36 11.45 -28.26
N SER A 280 -1.44 11.93 -29.50
CA SER A 280 -0.58 11.53 -30.61
C SER A 280 0.52 12.57 -30.75
N ALA A 281 1.78 12.14 -30.94
CA ALA A 281 2.95 12.86 -31.47
C ALA A 281 3.37 14.25 -30.89
N LYS A 282 2.48 15.00 -30.23
CA LYS A 282 2.72 16.32 -29.62
C LYS A 282 3.53 16.24 -28.33
N ALA A 283 3.61 15.08 -27.67
CA ALA A 283 4.42 14.90 -26.45
C ALA A 283 5.92 15.14 -26.72
N ALA A 284 6.41 14.76 -27.90
CA ALA A 284 7.81 14.97 -28.31
C ALA A 284 8.13 16.46 -28.62
N GLN A 285 7.20 17.21 -29.21
CA GLN A 285 7.35 18.65 -29.48
C GLN A 285 7.02 19.54 -28.25
N ALA A 286 6.26 19.03 -27.29
CA ALA A 286 5.89 19.70 -26.05
C ALA A 286 7.01 19.74 -24.98
N ALA A 287 8.24 19.29 -25.30
CA ALA A 287 9.33 19.21 -24.33
C ALA A 287 10.11 20.53 -24.13
N MET A 288 9.88 21.58 -24.94
CA MET A 288 10.84 22.70 -25.03
C MET A 288 10.30 24.12 -24.84
N THR A 289 9.02 24.34 -24.50
CA THR A 289 8.52 25.72 -24.35
C THR A 289 8.66 26.24 -22.92
N GLU A 290 9.04 27.52 -22.79
CA GLU A 290 9.10 28.23 -21.50
C GLU A 290 7.76 28.19 -20.75
N GLY A 291 6.64 28.30 -21.46
CA GLY A 291 5.29 28.23 -20.87
C GLY A 291 4.97 26.88 -20.22
N GLN A 292 5.43 25.77 -20.79
CA GLN A 292 5.24 24.43 -20.20
C GLN A 292 6.11 24.21 -18.96
N ARG A 293 7.35 24.71 -18.98
CA ARG A 293 8.26 24.65 -17.82
C ARG A 293 7.72 25.49 -16.67
N LEU A 294 7.18 26.68 -16.98
CA LEU A 294 6.47 27.51 -16.02
C LEU A 294 5.22 26.82 -15.48
N LYS A 295 4.44 26.17 -16.35
CA LYS A 295 3.28 25.38 -15.94
C LYS A 295 3.67 24.27 -14.97
N PHE A 296 4.70 23.48 -15.27
CA PHE A 296 5.19 22.43 -14.37
C PHE A 296 5.60 23.01 -13.00
N TYR A 297 6.36 24.11 -13.00
CA TYR A 297 6.75 24.78 -11.76
C TYR A 297 5.52 25.25 -10.95
N ASN A 298 4.54 25.84 -11.63
CA ASN A 298 3.29 26.30 -11.02
C ASN A 298 2.42 25.14 -10.55
N ASP A 299 2.35 24.02 -11.25
CA ASP A 299 1.65 22.81 -10.83
C ASP A 299 2.25 22.28 -9.51
N VAL A 300 3.58 22.33 -9.36
CA VAL A 300 4.29 21.97 -8.11
C VAL A 300 3.97 22.95 -6.97
N PHE A 301 3.96 24.26 -7.24
CA PHE A 301 3.69 25.29 -6.24
C PHE A 301 2.23 25.29 -5.77
N THR A 302 1.30 25.28 -6.72
CA THR A 302 -0.14 25.33 -6.47
C THR A 302 -0.63 24.06 -5.79
N SER A 303 -0.13 22.88 -6.17
CA SER A 303 -0.43 21.63 -5.45
C SER A 303 0.06 21.61 -4.00
N SER A 304 1.01 22.50 -3.65
CA SER A 304 1.49 22.69 -2.28
C SER A 304 0.77 23.81 -1.52
N GLY A 305 -0.27 24.41 -2.11
CA GLY A 305 -1.03 25.52 -1.53
C GLY A 305 -0.33 26.89 -1.65
N ARG A 306 0.68 27.02 -2.52
CA ARG A 306 1.37 28.29 -2.78
C ARG A 306 0.81 28.96 -4.04
N PRO A 307 0.82 30.31 -4.12
CA PRO A 307 0.37 31.00 -5.33
C PRO A 307 1.29 30.70 -6.52
N PRO A 308 0.77 30.69 -7.76
CA PRO A 308 1.58 30.52 -8.95
C PRO A 308 2.47 31.75 -9.18
N VAL A 309 3.62 31.54 -9.83
CA VAL A 309 4.51 32.60 -10.28
C VAL A 309 4.22 32.99 -11.73
N GLY A 310 4.41 34.26 -12.07
CA GLY A 310 4.08 34.82 -13.39
C GLY A 310 5.08 34.52 -14.51
N SER A 311 6.31 34.12 -14.19
CA SER A 311 7.35 33.80 -15.19
C SER A 311 8.45 32.90 -14.63
N LEU A 312 9.23 32.25 -15.50
CA LEU A 312 10.43 31.50 -15.08
C LEU A 312 11.50 32.42 -14.48
N ARG A 313 11.57 33.68 -14.92
CA ARG A 313 12.47 34.67 -14.31
C ARG A 313 12.11 34.94 -12.85
N ALA A 314 10.82 35.05 -12.54
CA ALA A 314 10.36 35.18 -11.15
C ALA A 314 10.65 33.91 -10.34
N ALA A 315 10.48 32.73 -10.94
CA ALA A 315 10.86 31.46 -10.32
C ALA A 315 12.36 31.40 -10.00
N ALA A 316 13.21 31.81 -10.96
CA ALA A 316 14.66 31.83 -10.82
C ALA A 316 15.15 32.82 -9.75
N ALA A 317 14.53 34.01 -9.68
CA ALA A 317 14.90 35.06 -8.72
C ALA A 317 14.50 34.71 -7.27
N SER A 318 13.50 33.85 -7.08
CA SER A 318 13.16 33.36 -5.74
C SER A 318 14.33 32.59 -5.14
N SER A 319 14.65 32.82 -3.87
CA SER A 319 15.62 31.98 -3.14
C SER A 319 15.01 30.67 -2.66
N GLU A 320 13.68 30.52 -2.68
CA GLU A 320 12.99 29.38 -2.11
C GLU A 320 13.24 28.10 -2.94
N PRO A 321 13.59 26.97 -2.32
CA PRO A 321 13.61 25.68 -2.99
C PRO A 321 12.19 25.25 -3.39
N LEU A 322 12.07 24.10 -4.05
CA LEU A 322 10.75 23.49 -4.25
C LEU A 322 10.04 23.27 -2.90
N PRO A 323 8.71 23.43 -2.83
CA PRO A 323 7.98 23.31 -1.58
C PRO A 323 8.18 21.94 -0.94
N SER A 324 8.51 21.91 0.36
CA SER A 324 8.76 20.68 1.11
C SER A 324 7.60 19.68 1.03
N ARG A 325 6.35 20.17 1.02
CA ARG A 325 5.13 19.36 0.85
C ARG A 325 5.09 18.56 -0.45
N TRP A 326 5.73 19.04 -1.52
CA TRP A 326 5.80 18.31 -2.78
C TRP A 326 6.97 17.33 -2.80
N VAL A 327 8.11 17.68 -2.21
CA VAL A 327 9.32 16.82 -2.23
C VAL A 327 9.23 15.68 -1.20
N VAL A 328 8.55 15.88 -0.08
CA VAL A 328 8.28 14.81 0.90
C VAL A 328 7.09 13.97 0.42
N GLN A 329 7.24 12.64 0.43
CA GLN A 329 6.29 11.72 -0.17
C GLN A 329 5.08 11.42 0.71
N SER A 330 5.29 11.14 2.00
CA SER A 330 4.23 10.92 2.99
C SER A 330 4.47 11.72 4.28
N ASN A 331 3.68 11.42 5.32
CA ASN A 331 3.77 12.12 6.60
C ASN A 331 5.16 11.96 7.22
N THR A 332 5.68 13.08 7.71
CA THR A 332 6.97 13.11 8.40
C THR A 332 6.86 12.52 9.80
N ARG A 333 8.01 12.28 10.45
CA ARG A 333 8.03 11.86 11.86
C ARG A 333 7.38 12.92 12.76
N SER A 334 7.52 14.22 12.44
CA SER A 334 6.84 15.30 13.17
C SER A 334 5.32 15.31 12.99
N ASP A 335 4.79 14.85 11.86
CA ASP A 335 3.34 14.83 11.62
C ASP A 335 2.64 13.65 12.32
N VAL A 336 3.37 12.56 12.53
CA VAL A 336 2.82 11.29 13.01
C VAL A 336 3.07 11.07 14.51
N ILE A 337 4.31 11.21 14.96
CA ILE A 337 4.73 10.72 16.29
C ILE A 337 4.16 11.58 17.44
N PRO A 338 4.21 12.92 17.41
CA PRO A 338 3.78 13.75 18.55
C PRO A 338 2.29 13.59 18.90
N ASN A 339 1.44 13.38 17.88
CA ASN A 339 -0.01 13.29 18.04
C ASN A 339 -0.53 11.84 18.12
N LEU A 340 0.34 10.84 18.01
CA LEU A 340 -0.05 9.43 17.98
C LEU A 340 -0.83 9.02 19.23
N TRP A 341 -0.40 9.46 20.42
CA TRP A 341 -1.07 9.15 21.69
C TRP A 341 -2.51 9.68 21.72
N PHE A 342 -2.73 10.90 21.22
CA PHE A 342 -4.05 11.54 21.19
C PHE A 342 -4.95 10.84 20.18
N ARG A 343 -4.44 10.55 18.98
CA ARG A 343 -5.19 9.83 17.94
C ARG A 343 -5.63 8.44 18.44
N VAL A 344 -4.71 7.68 19.06
CA VAL A 344 -5.00 6.36 19.62
C VAL A 344 -6.00 6.44 20.79
N PHE A 345 -5.87 7.43 21.68
CA PHE A 345 -6.81 7.65 22.78
C PHE A 345 -8.23 7.95 22.26
N SER A 346 -8.35 8.94 21.37
CA SER A 346 -9.63 9.38 20.80
C SER A 346 -10.32 8.27 20.02
N SER A 347 -9.58 7.50 19.21
CA SER A 347 -10.13 6.30 18.57
C SER A 347 -10.59 5.27 19.61
N GLY A 348 -9.79 4.99 20.63
CA GLY A 348 -10.14 4.04 21.68
C GLY A 348 -11.41 4.41 22.46
N VAL A 349 -11.57 5.70 22.79
CA VAL A 349 -12.78 6.22 23.44
C VAL A 349 -13.99 6.14 22.52
N LEU A 350 -13.85 6.51 21.25
CA LEU A 350 -14.92 6.37 20.24
C LEU A 350 -15.41 4.93 20.16
N PHE A 351 -14.49 3.96 20.04
CA PHE A 351 -14.86 2.55 19.98
C PHE A 351 -15.53 2.07 21.27
N ALA A 352 -15.04 2.50 22.43
CA ALA A 352 -15.68 2.19 23.71
C ALA A 352 -17.10 2.77 23.79
N ALA A 353 -17.33 3.98 23.29
CA ALA A 353 -18.65 4.60 23.25
C ALA A 353 -19.61 3.87 22.28
N CYS A 354 -19.14 3.53 21.08
CA CYS A 354 -19.90 2.74 20.10
C CYS A 354 -20.27 1.34 20.63
N ALA A 355 -19.56 0.82 21.64
CA ALA A 355 -19.87 -0.45 22.29
C ALA A 355 -21.12 -0.41 23.18
N VAL A 356 -21.41 0.74 23.79
CA VAL A 356 -22.44 0.85 24.83
C VAL A 356 -23.84 0.49 24.31
N PRO A 357 -24.26 0.92 23.09
CA PRO A 357 -25.52 0.47 22.49
C PRO A 357 -25.61 -1.05 22.29
N CYS A 358 -24.46 -1.75 22.23
CA CYS A 358 -24.40 -3.21 22.09
C CYS A 358 -24.46 -3.94 23.44
N ALA A 359 -24.90 -3.30 24.53
CA ALA A 359 -24.96 -3.89 25.87
C ALA A 359 -25.65 -5.27 25.93
N PRO A 360 -26.84 -5.47 25.30
CA PRO A 360 -27.51 -6.79 25.33
C PRO A 360 -26.71 -7.87 24.59
N LEU A 361 -26.08 -7.51 23.46
CA LEU A 361 -25.23 -8.41 22.69
C LEU A 361 -23.97 -8.77 23.47
N THR A 362 -23.39 -7.80 24.18
CA THR A 362 -22.21 -7.98 25.04
C THR A 362 -22.51 -9.00 26.14
N LEU A 363 -23.66 -8.89 26.81
CA LEU A 363 -24.07 -9.85 27.81
C LEU A 363 -24.20 -11.27 27.22
N ARG A 364 -24.96 -11.42 26.12
CA ARG A 364 -25.19 -12.74 25.49
C ARG A 364 -23.90 -13.38 24.96
N TRP A 365 -22.98 -12.55 24.46
CA TRP A 365 -21.64 -12.98 24.11
C TRP A 365 -20.89 -13.51 25.35
N MET A 366 -20.82 -12.73 26.43
CA MET A 366 -20.08 -13.11 27.64
C MET A 366 -20.67 -14.35 28.32
N GLU A 367 -22.00 -14.47 28.39
CA GLU A 367 -22.69 -15.68 28.88
C GLU A 367 -22.26 -16.92 28.09
N GLY A 368 -22.23 -16.84 26.76
CA GLY A 368 -21.76 -17.94 25.89
C GLY A 368 -20.27 -18.22 26.03
N GLN A 369 -19.44 -17.19 26.12
CA GLN A 369 -17.98 -17.33 26.25
C GLN A 369 -17.61 -17.99 27.59
N VAL A 370 -18.21 -17.53 28.68
CA VAL A 370 -18.01 -18.10 30.03
C VAL A 370 -18.70 -19.46 30.15
N GLY A 371 -19.87 -19.62 29.54
CA GLY A 371 -20.73 -20.79 29.70
C GLY A 371 -21.63 -20.74 30.94
N LEU A 372 -21.89 -19.55 31.48
CA LEU A 372 -22.74 -19.31 32.65
C LEU A 372 -23.68 -18.15 32.38
N PHE A 373 -24.88 -18.20 32.97
CA PHE A 373 -25.78 -17.05 33.00
C PHE A 373 -25.28 -15.99 33.97
N LEU A 374 -25.72 -14.75 33.77
CA LEU A 374 -25.48 -13.66 34.70
C LEU A 374 -25.96 -14.03 36.11
N LEU A 375 -25.07 -14.02 37.09
CA LEU A 375 -25.40 -14.34 38.49
C LEU A 375 -25.66 -13.08 39.33
N ARG A 376 -24.94 -12.00 39.04
CA ARG A 376 -24.98 -10.75 39.81
C ARG A 376 -24.99 -9.54 38.90
N GLY A 377 -25.69 -8.49 39.31
CA GLY A 377 -25.81 -7.23 38.56
C GLY A 377 -26.80 -7.32 37.39
N SER A 378 -26.67 -6.37 36.47
CA SER A 378 -27.49 -6.20 35.27
C SER A 378 -26.65 -6.16 33.99
N VAL A 379 -27.32 -6.24 32.83
CA VAL A 379 -26.72 -6.02 31.49
C VAL A 379 -25.85 -4.75 31.46
N TRP A 380 -26.35 -3.68 32.07
CA TRP A 380 -25.68 -2.38 32.12
C TRP A 380 -24.44 -2.42 33.00
N SER A 381 -24.49 -3.05 34.17
CA SER A 381 -23.30 -3.16 35.02
C SER A 381 -22.16 -3.94 34.37
N VAL A 382 -22.47 -5.04 33.66
CA VAL A 382 -21.48 -5.81 32.88
C VAL A 382 -20.87 -4.92 31.80
N THR A 383 -21.72 -4.18 31.08
CA THR A 383 -21.31 -3.29 30.00
C THR A 383 -20.47 -2.12 30.51
N CYS A 384 -20.82 -1.53 31.66
CA CYS A 384 -20.03 -0.49 32.32
C CYS A 384 -18.63 -1.01 32.68
N GLY A 385 -18.51 -2.25 33.16
CA GLY A 385 -17.20 -2.85 33.43
C GLY A 385 -16.37 -3.09 32.16
N VAL A 386 -17.01 -3.48 31.05
CA VAL A 386 -16.36 -3.60 29.73
C VAL A 386 -15.92 -2.22 29.20
N PHE A 387 -16.79 -1.23 29.31
CA PHE A 387 -16.52 0.17 28.93
C PHE A 387 -15.35 0.73 29.74
N ALA A 388 -15.39 0.61 31.07
CA ALA A 388 -14.33 1.07 31.96
C ALA A 388 -12.98 0.43 31.63
N ARG A 389 -12.97 -0.88 31.33
CA ARG A 389 -11.75 -1.58 30.86
C ARG A 389 -11.25 -1.02 29.53
N ASN A 390 -12.14 -0.77 28.57
CA ASN A 390 -11.74 -0.29 27.23
C ASN A 390 -11.22 1.16 27.29
N VAL A 391 -11.85 2.03 28.06
CA VAL A 391 -11.36 3.41 28.29
C VAL A 391 -10.03 3.38 29.05
N SER A 392 -9.89 2.54 30.08
CA SER A 392 -8.63 2.36 30.80
C SER A 392 -7.53 1.82 29.87
N PHE A 393 -7.87 0.93 28.93
CA PHE A 393 -6.92 0.39 27.97
C PHE A 393 -6.41 1.52 27.07
N ALA A 394 -7.31 2.32 26.50
CA ALA A 394 -6.96 3.47 25.69
C ALA A 394 -6.11 4.49 26.47
N ALA A 395 -6.45 4.74 27.74
CA ALA A 395 -5.69 5.65 28.60
C ALA A 395 -4.26 5.15 28.89
N VAL A 396 -4.10 3.88 29.28
CA VAL A 396 -2.77 3.29 29.50
C VAL A 396 -1.96 3.30 28.21
N GLN A 397 -2.59 2.94 27.09
CA GLN A 397 -1.94 2.95 25.79
C GLN A 397 -1.45 4.36 25.43
N ALA A 398 -2.29 5.37 25.60
CA ALA A 398 -1.96 6.76 25.33
C ALA A 398 -0.84 7.28 26.25
N LEU A 399 -0.84 6.92 27.53
CA LEU A 399 0.23 7.30 28.46
C LEU A 399 1.58 6.69 28.07
N VAL A 400 1.59 5.40 27.69
CA VAL A 400 2.80 4.72 27.20
C VAL A 400 3.29 5.36 25.91
N LEU A 401 2.38 5.66 24.98
CA LEU A 401 2.70 6.36 23.74
C LEU A 401 3.27 7.75 24.03
N ALA A 402 2.62 8.56 24.87
CA ALA A 402 3.09 9.92 25.21
C ALA A 402 4.48 9.91 25.86
N ALA A 403 4.77 8.93 26.72
CA ALA A 403 6.09 8.76 27.32
C ALA A 403 7.14 8.33 26.27
N ALA A 404 6.78 7.42 25.36
CA ALA A 404 7.67 6.92 24.33
C ALA A 404 7.94 7.96 23.23
N THR A 405 6.92 8.70 22.78
CA THR A 405 7.01 9.71 21.72
C THR A 405 7.89 10.89 22.15
N ARG A 406 7.89 11.26 23.43
CA ARG A 406 8.82 12.27 23.99
C ARG A 406 10.30 11.90 23.84
N ARG A 407 10.62 10.60 23.73
CA ARG A 407 11.99 10.11 23.52
C ARG A 407 12.36 9.99 22.05
N CYS A 408 11.40 10.13 21.13
CA CYS A 408 11.67 10.12 19.71
C CYS A 408 12.20 11.48 19.26
N LYS A 409 13.34 11.48 18.56
CA LYS A 409 13.76 12.65 17.78
C LYS A 409 12.83 12.81 16.57
N VAL A 410 12.29 14.01 16.40
CA VAL A 410 11.33 14.40 15.35
C VAL A 410 11.70 15.74 14.72
N SER A 411 12.98 16.11 14.79
CA SER A 411 13.51 17.38 14.31
C SER A 411 14.87 17.19 13.64
N GLY A 412 15.33 18.22 12.91
CA GLY A 412 16.59 18.19 12.17
C GLY A 412 16.59 17.09 11.10
N ASP A 413 17.68 16.33 11.02
CA ASP A 413 17.86 15.28 10.02
C ASP A 413 16.87 14.11 10.17
N GLU A 414 16.29 13.93 11.38
CA GLU A 414 15.27 12.92 11.65
C GLU A 414 13.83 13.42 11.49
N LEU A 415 13.63 14.56 10.81
CA LEU A 415 12.29 15.10 10.55
C LEU A 415 11.48 14.16 9.66
N VAL A 416 12.07 13.71 8.55
CA VAL A 416 11.36 12.95 7.50
C VAL A 416 11.51 11.44 7.71
N MET A 417 12.76 10.97 7.84
CA MET A 417 13.12 9.56 8.06
C MET A 417 13.93 9.43 9.34
N GLY A 418 13.88 8.28 10.01
CA GLY A 418 14.77 8.00 11.14
C GLY A 418 16.23 7.79 10.69
N SER A 419 17.15 7.73 11.65
CA SER A 419 18.60 7.62 11.38
C SER A 419 19.13 6.20 11.19
N HIS A 420 18.40 5.16 11.63
CA HIS A 420 18.91 3.79 11.65
C HIS A 420 18.19 2.85 10.68
N THR A 421 18.93 2.34 9.69
CA THR A 421 18.57 1.15 8.91
C THR A 421 19.02 -0.10 9.66
N ARG A 422 18.13 -1.08 9.83
CA ARG A 422 18.45 -2.37 10.48
C ARG A 422 18.04 -3.60 9.67
N SER A 423 17.55 -3.41 8.44
CA SER A 423 16.90 -4.47 7.68
C SER A 423 17.20 -4.34 6.18
N ASN A 424 17.43 -5.49 5.54
CA ASN A 424 17.46 -5.61 4.07
C ASN A 424 16.07 -5.89 3.49
N LEU A 425 15.05 -6.05 4.35
CA LEU A 425 13.68 -6.38 3.92
C LEU A 425 12.87 -5.13 3.56
N VAL A 426 13.01 -4.07 4.35
CA VAL A 426 12.22 -2.83 4.30
C VAL A 426 13.03 -1.67 4.84
N ASP A 427 12.63 -0.43 4.54
CA ASP A 427 13.28 0.76 5.11
C ASP A 427 12.74 1.09 6.51
N THR A 428 13.38 0.54 7.53
CA THR A 428 12.97 0.71 8.94
C THR A 428 13.05 2.16 9.44
N ARG A 429 13.67 3.08 8.68
CA ARG A 429 13.71 4.50 9.02
C ARG A 429 12.35 5.17 8.85
N HIS A 430 11.50 4.62 7.98
CA HIS A 430 10.20 5.20 7.67
C HIS A 430 9.31 5.32 8.94
N PRO A 431 8.63 6.46 9.17
CA PRO A 431 7.82 6.71 10.38
C PRO A 431 6.80 5.62 10.68
N TYR A 432 6.25 5.01 9.62
CA TYR A 432 5.36 3.86 9.70
C TYR A 432 5.84 2.76 10.66
N TYR A 433 7.08 2.29 10.52
CA TYR A 433 7.59 1.17 11.33
C TYR A 433 7.73 1.55 12.81
N CYS A 434 8.10 2.81 13.08
CA CYS A 434 8.12 3.35 14.44
C CYS A 434 6.70 3.37 15.03
N THR A 435 5.70 3.84 14.27
CA THR A 435 4.29 3.83 14.69
C THR A 435 3.79 2.42 14.99
N VAL A 436 4.05 1.45 14.12
CA VAL A 436 3.65 0.04 14.34
C VAL A 436 4.29 -0.52 15.61
N ALA A 437 5.58 -0.28 15.82
CA ALA A 437 6.30 -0.75 17.00
C ALA A 437 5.78 -0.11 18.30
N LEU A 438 5.60 1.22 18.30
CA LEU A 438 5.06 1.96 19.44
C LEU A 438 3.62 1.55 19.75
N TYR A 439 2.79 1.37 18.72
CA TYR A 439 1.41 0.90 18.87
C TYR A 439 1.38 -0.51 19.47
N GLY A 440 2.17 -1.45 18.92
CA GLY A 440 2.23 -2.83 19.41
C GLY A 440 2.70 -2.92 20.87
N LEU A 441 3.76 -2.19 21.22
CA LEU A 441 4.29 -2.14 22.58
C LEU A 441 3.27 -1.52 23.56
N SER A 442 2.67 -0.39 23.20
CA SER A 442 1.69 0.27 24.06
C SER A 442 0.42 -0.56 24.26
N ALA A 443 -0.05 -1.26 23.23
CA ALA A 443 -1.18 -2.17 23.33
C ALA A 443 -0.88 -3.38 24.22
N LEU A 444 0.34 -3.93 24.15
CA LEU A 444 0.80 -5.00 25.04
C LEU A 444 0.78 -4.55 26.50
N VAL A 445 1.35 -3.38 26.81
CA VAL A 445 1.36 -2.83 28.17
C VAL A 445 -0.06 -2.54 28.66
N ALA A 446 -0.91 -1.95 27.81
CA ALA A 446 -2.31 -1.68 28.13
C ALA A 446 -3.11 -2.97 28.41
N HIS A 447 -2.86 -4.04 27.66
CA HIS A 447 -3.47 -5.35 27.91
C HIS A 447 -3.08 -5.90 29.27
N LEU A 448 -1.78 -5.91 29.58
CA LEU A 448 -1.28 -6.40 30.87
C LEU A 448 -1.84 -5.59 32.05
N ALA A 449 -1.90 -4.26 31.91
CA ALA A 449 -2.39 -3.35 32.94
C ALA A 449 -3.91 -3.45 33.18
N THR A 450 -4.71 -3.72 32.12
CA THR A 450 -6.18 -3.70 32.21
C THR A 450 -6.83 -5.08 32.29
N THR A 451 -6.08 -6.17 32.11
CA THR A 451 -6.64 -7.51 32.31
C THR A 451 -7.22 -7.74 33.71
N PRO A 452 -6.63 -7.21 34.81
CA PRO A 452 -7.25 -7.30 36.13
C PRO A 452 -8.65 -6.70 36.19
N LEU A 453 -8.92 -5.59 35.49
CA LEU A 453 -10.25 -4.98 35.40
C LEU A 453 -11.24 -5.89 34.67
N ARG A 454 -10.81 -6.49 33.55
CA ARG A 454 -11.61 -7.48 32.82
C ARG A 454 -11.98 -8.67 33.71
N ASN A 455 -10.97 -9.22 34.39
CA ASN A 455 -11.14 -10.41 35.24
C ASN A 455 -11.96 -10.10 36.50
N ALA A 456 -11.84 -8.89 37.05
CA ALA A 456 -12.69 -8.42 38.15
C ALA A 456 -14.17 -8.30 37.70
N ASN A 457 -14.42 -7.72 36.53
CA ASN A 457 -15.77 -7.62 35.96
C ASN A 457 -16.39 -9.01 35.75
N ILE A 458 -15.65 -9.92 35.11
CA ILE A 458 -16.10 -11.30 34.89
C ILE A 458 -16.35 -12.01 36.23
N SER A 459 -15.44 -11.88 37.19
CA SER A 459 -15.57 -12.55 38.49
C SER A 459 -16.77 -12.03 39.29
N TYR A 460 -17.04 -10.72 39.25
CA TYR A 460 -18.17 -10.15 39.97
C TYR A 460 -19.50 -10.67 39.41
N HIS A 461 -19.64 -10.70 38.08
CA HIS A 461 -20.90 -11.03 37.41
C HIS A 461 -21.18 -12.53 37.26
N PHE A 462 -20.14 -13.36 37.05
CA PHE A 462 -20.30 -14.78 36.75
C PHE A 462 -19.60 -15.71 37.76
N GLY A 463 -18.78 -15.17 38.65
CA GLY A 463 -17.98 -15.94 39.61
C GLY A 463 -18.76 -16.34 40.86
N PRO A 464 -18.15 -17.16 41.73
CA PRO A 464 -18.72 -17.48 43.04
C PRO A 464 -18.66 -16.28 43.99
N VAL A 465 -19.52 -16.26 45.01
CA VAL A 465 -19.40 -15.30 46.12
C VAL A 465 -18.22 -15.73 46.98
N LEU A 466 -17.24 -14.85 47.14
CA LEU A 466 -16.02 -15.09 47.92
C LEU A 466 -15.92 -14.05 49.05
N PRO A 467 -15.42 -14.43 50.24
CA PRO A 467 -15.13 -13.47 51.30
C PRO A 467 -13.90 -12.64 50.92
N GLY A 468 -14.06 -11.32 50.86
CA GLY A 468 -12.98 -10.36 50.60
C GLY A 468 -12.61 -10.15 49.13
N PRO A 469 -11.70 -9.21 48.84
CA PRO A 469 -11.28 -8.89 47.48
C PRO A 469 -10.41 -9.99 46.88
N ILE A 470 -10.54 -10.20 45.57
CA ILE A 470 -9.74 -11.19 44.84
C ILE A 470 -8.32 -10.65 44.71
N SER A 471 -7.34 -11.45 45.15
CA SER A 471 -5.91 -11.07 45.04
C SER A 471 -5.52 -10.69 43.61
N MET A 472 -4.69 -9.67 43.45
CA MET A 472 -4.17 -9.24 42.14
C MET A 472 -3.50 -10.38 41.36
N ARG A 473 -2.78 -11.27 42.05
CA ARG A 473 -2.17 -12.47 41.44
C ARG A 473 -3.21 -13.35 40.72
N ARG A 474 -4.40 -13.53 41.30
CA ARG A 474 -5.49 -14.28 40.66
C ARG A 474 -6.12 -13.48 39.51
N LEU A 475 -6.30 -12.18 39.67
CA LEU A 475 -6.83 -11.29 38.61
C LEU A 475 -5.90 -11.17 37.41
N CYS A 476 -4.59 -11.42 37.56
CA CYS A 476 -3.62 -11.46 36.45
C CYS A 476 -3.52 -12.83 35.75
N LYS A 477 -4.32 -13.84 36.14
CA LYS A 477 -4.29 -15.14 35.47
C LYS A 477 -4.84 -15.03 34.04
N GLY A 478 -4.14 -15.68 33.10
CA GLY A 478 -4.48 -15.67 31.68
C GLY A 478 -3.92 -14.50 30.87
N ASN A 479 -3.19 -13.57 31.50
CA ASN A 479 -2.63 -12.38 30.85
C ASN A 479 -1.66 -12.72 29.70
N ILE A 480 -0.78 -13.71 29.89
CA ILE A 480 0.30 -14.08 28.95
C ILE A 480 -0.26 -14.85 27.74
N LEU A 481 -1.24 -15.73 27.95
CA LEU A 481 -1.84 -16.53 26.86
C LEU A 481 -2.52 -15.65 25.78
N LEU A 482 -2.92 -14.45 26.16
CA LEU A 482 -3.59 -13.48 25.31
C LEU A 482 -2.69 -12.29 24.95
N SER A 483 -1.42 -12.28 25.38
CA SER A 483 -0.50 -11.19 25.05
C SER A 483 -0.17 -11.07 23.56
N PRO A 484 -0.07 -12.17 22.76
CA PRO A 484 0.14 -12.04 21.32
C PRO A 484 -1.03 -11.38 20.60
N THR A 485 -2.23 -11.42 21.18
CA THR A 485 -3.43 -10.76 20.65
C THR A 485 -3.65 -9.37 21.25
N ALA A 486 -2.77 -8.89 22.15
CA ALA A 486 -2.92 -7.60 22.83
C ALA A 486 -3.06 -6.40 21.88
N VAL A 487 -2.32 -6.43 20.77
CA VAL A 487 -2.40 -5.45 19.67
C VAL A 487 -3.80 -5.41 19.01
N LEU A 488 -4.58 -6.48 19.20
CA LEU A 488 -5.86 -6.76 18.54
C LEU A 488 -7.04 -6.82 19.54
N LEU A 489 -6.79 -6.67 20.84
CA LEU A 489 -7.68 -7.18 21.90
C LEU A 489 -8.80 -6.26 22.42
N PRO A 490 -8.92 -4.98 22.08
CA PRO A 490 -10.24 -4.37 22.00
C PRO A 490 -10.74 -4.64 20.58
N PHE A 491 -11.51 -5.72 20.41
CA PHE A 491 -12.05 -6.20 19.13
C PHE A 491 -12.77 -5.14 18.28
N GLN A 492 -13.08 -4.00 18.88
CA GLN A 492 -13.72 -2.82 18.30
C GLN A 492 -12.72 -1.93 17.53
N ALA A 493 -11.50 -1.80 18.04
CA ALA A 493 -10.41 -1.05 17.42
C ALA A 493 -9.54 -1.92 16.49
N CYS A 494 -9.79 -3.23 16.44
CA CYS A 494 -8.95 -4.19 15.71
C CYS A 494 -8.89 -3.89 14.20
N TRP A 495 -10.00 -3.45 13.58
CA TRP A 495 -9.99 -3.11 12.14
C TRP A 495 -9.19 -1.85 11.84
N LEU A 496 -9.29 -0.83 12.69
CA LEU A 496 -8.48 0.37 12.53
C LEU A 496 -7.00 0.07 12.79
N SER A 497 -6.72 -0.72 13.82
CA SER A 497 -5.36 -1.11 14.20
C SER A 497 -4.72 -1.99 13.14
N TRP A 498 -5.48 -2.93 12.56
CA TRP A 498 -5.05 -3.72 11.43
C TRP A 498 -4.77 -2.84 10.22
N TYR A 499 -5.71 -1.98 9.82
CA TYR A 499 -5.56 -1.04 8.71
C TYR A 499 -4.30 -0.16 8.86
N GLU A 500 -4.08 0.38 10.05
CA GLU A 500 -2.95 1.27 10.34
C GLU A 500 -1.61 0.55 10.51
N THR A 501 -1.64 -0.77 10.70
CA THR A 501 -0.45 -1.61 10.81
C THR A 501 -0.42 -2.56 9.62
N ALA A 502 -0.52 -3.87 9.86
CA ALA A 502 -0.30 -4.90 8.85
C ALA A 502 -1.21 -4.81 7.59
N GLY A 503 -2.42 -4.25 7.70
CA GLY A 503 -3.29 -3.97 6.54
C GLY A 503 -2.68 -2.97 5.55
N SER A 504 -1.97 -1.94 6.04
CA SER A 504 -1.30 -0.97 5.16
C SER A 504 -0.10 -1.54 4.38
N PHE A 505 0.36 -2.76 4.72
CA PHE A 505 1.32 -3.48 3.87
C PHE A 505 0.68 -4.04 2.60
N ILE A 506 -0.62 -4.34 2.63
CA ILE A 506 -1.32 -5.00 1.52
C ILE A 506 -2.04 -3.94 0.69
N VAL A 507 -2.89 -3.13 1.34
CA VAL A 507 -3.61 -2.03 0.69
C VAL A 507 -3.01 -0.72 1.20
N PRO A 508 -1.96 -0.19 0.55
CA PRO A 508 -1.37 1.06 0.98
C PRO A 508 -2.39 2.17 0.90
N THR A 509 -2.50 2.90 1.99
CA THR A 509 -3.19 4.18 1.97
C THR A 509 -2.23 5.29 2.31
N LEU A 510 -2.09 6.24 1.39
CA LEU A 510 -1.28 7.44 1.58
C LEU A 510 -1.86 8.38 2.66
N SER A 511 -3.11 8.15 3.06
CA SER A 511 -3.81 8.87 4.14
C SER A 511 -4.51 7.86 5.06
N SER A 512 -4.35 8.03 6.37
CA SER A 512 -4.95 7.15 7.38
C SER A 512 -5.47 7.94 8.58
N VAL A 513 -6.21 7.32 9.50
CA VAL A 513 -6.71 8.00 10.71
C VAL A 513 -5.56 8.41 11.62
N TRP A 514 -4.50 7.61 11.69
CA TRP A 514 -3.31 7.96 12.47
C TRP A 514 -2.30 8.81 11.70
N ARG A 515 -2.43 8.89 10.37
CA ARG A 515 -1.54 9.63 9.45
C ARG A 515 -2.39 10.35 8.39
N PRO A 516 -3.18 11.37 8.78
CA PRO A 516 -4.04 12.05 7.82
C PRO A 516 -3.20 12.83 6.81
N ARG A 517 -3.65 12.82 5.56
CA ARG A 517 -3.21 13.68 4.46
C ARG A 517 -4.41 14.36 3.83
N GLU A 518 -4.61 15.62 4.19
CA GLU A 518 -5.74 16.44 3.73
C GLU A 518 -5.74 16.63 2.21
N ASP A 519 -4.55 16.73 1.61
CA ASP A 519 -4.37 16.94 0.18
C ASP A 519 -4.81 15.73 -0.68
N LEU A 520 -4.78 14.54 -0.10
CA LEU A 520 -5.21 13.31 -0.78
C LEU A 520 -6.68 13.00 -0.53
N LEU A 521 -7.24 13.45 0.60
CA LEU A 521 -8.67 13.35 0.89
C LEU A 521 -9.53 14.14 -0.11
N ALA A 522 -8.96 15.16 -0.75
CA ALA A 522 -9.62 15.99 -1.76
C ALA A 522 -9.62 15.37 -3.18
N ARG A 523 -8.89 14.28 -3.42
CA ARG A 523 -8.81 13.67 -4.76
C ARG A 523 -10.02 12.74 -5.03
N PRO A 524 -10.63 12.79 -6.22
CA PRO A 524 -11.84 12.03 -6.55
C PRO A 524 -11.65 10.51 -6.58
N GLU A 525 -10.41 10.04 -6.72
CA GLU A 525 -10.05 8.61 -6.75
C GLU A 525 -9.98 7.99 -5.35
N TRP A 526 -9.81 8.82 -4.33
CA TRP A 526 -9.54 8.37 -2.96
C TRP A 526 -10.71 7.69 -2.24
N PRO A 527 -11.99 8.11 -2.41
CA PRO A 527 -13.11 7.48 -1.74
C PRO A 527 -13.26 5.98 -2.03
N HIS A 528 -12.92 5.54 -3.25
CA HIS A 528 -13.03 4.14 -3.65
C HIS A 528 -11.97 3.26 -2.99
N TYR A 529 -10.68 3.61 -3.11
CA TYR A 529 -9.57 2.88 -2.47
C TYR A 529 -9.71 2.83 -0.94
N ARG A 530 -10.21 3.91 -0.33
CA ARG A 530 -10.47 3.97 1.11
C ARG A 530 -11.58 3.00 1.52
N SER A 531 -12.65 2.88 0.73
CA SER A 531 -13.78 1.98 1.05
C SER A 531 -13.36 0.51 0.98
N ASP A 532 -12.64 0.12 -0.06
CA ASP A 532 -12.17 -1.25 -0.23
C ASP A 532 -11.14 -1.62 0.85
N ALA A 533 -10.26 -0.69 1.21
CA ALA A 533 -9.30 -0.91 2.29
C ALA A 533 -9.99 -1.08 3.67
N LEU A 534 -11.07 -0.35 3.93
CA LEU A 534 -11.85 -0.52 5.16
C LEU A 534 -12.63 -1.83 5.19
N ILE A 535 -13.23 -2.21 4.07
CA ILE A 535 -13.93 -3.51 3.95
C ILE A 535 -12.91 -4.64 4.15
N GLY A 536 -11.77 -4.58 3.48
CA GLY A 536 -10.67 -5.54 3.65
C GLY A 536 -10.18 -5.60 5.10
N ALA A 537 -10.01 -4.44 5.74
CA ALA A 537 -9.59 -4.39 7.14
C ALA A 537 -10.63 -4.96 8.10
N PHE A 538 -11.92 -4.74 7.82
CA PHE A 538 -13.00 -5.32 8.58
C PHE A 538 -13.06 -6.84 8.42
N VAL A 539 -12.97 -7.36 7.18
CA VAL A 539 -12.96 -8.80 6.91
C VAL A 539 -11.77 -9.48 7.59
N ALA A 540 -10.56 -8.93 7.46
CA ALA A 540 -9.37 -9.45 8.12
C ALA A 540 -9.52 -9.46 9.65
N THR A 541 -10.16 -8.44 10.21
CA THR A 541 -10.48 -8.36 11.64
C THR A 541 -11.47 -9.43 12.07
N LEU A 542 -12.52 -9.68 11.29
CA LEU A 542 -13.48 -10.75 11.58
C LEU A 542 -12.83 -12.13 11.53
N LEU A 543 -11.99 -12.39 10.53
CA LEU A 543 -11.24 -13.64 10.42
C LEU A 543 -10.32 -13.84 11.62
N THR A 544 -9.58 -12.79 11.99
CA THR A 544 -8.68 -12.81 13.15
C THR A 544 -9.45 -13.01 14.46
N ASP A 545 -10.58 -12.33 14.63
CA ASP A 545 -11.50 -12.51 15.76
C ASP A 545 -12.01 -13.95 15.85
N ALA A 546 -12.48 -14.50 14.74
CA ALA A 546 -12.95 -15.88 14.67
C ALA A 546 -11.85 -16.90 15.05
N LEU A 547 -10.61 -16.68 14.60
CA LEU A 547 -9.47 -17.55 14.89
C LEU A 547 -9.07 -17.52 16.38
N PHE A 548 -9.07 -16.33 17.00
CA PHE A 548 -8.63 -16.16 18.38
C PHE A 548 -9.74 -16.34 19.43
N TYR A 549 -11.01 -16.35 19.03
CA TYR A 549 -12.15 -16.52 19.93
C TYR A 549 -12.07 -17.77 20.83
N PRO A 550 -11.69 -18.96 20.32
CA PRO A 550 -11.57 -20.16 21.14
C PRO A 550 -10.51 -20.03 22.24
N ILE A 551 -9.36 -19.41 21.93
CA ILE A 551 -8.27 -19.18 22.89
C ILE A 551 -8.75 -18.25 24.01
N ALA A 552 -9.48 -17.19 23.65
CA ALA A 552 -10.09 -16.29 24.62
C ALA A 552 -11.14 -17.01 25.49
N ALA A 553 -11.96 -17.90 24.92
CA ALA A 553 -12.92 -18.70 25.68
C ALA A 553 -12.23 -19.66 26.66
N VAL A 554 -11.17 -20.36 26.23
CA VAL A 554 -10.38 -21.24 27.10
C VAL A 554 -9.74 -20.46 28.24
N ALA A 555 -9.11 -19.32 27.96
CA ALA A 555 -8.48 -18.49 28.98
C ALA A 555 -9.51 -18.02 30.04
N THR A 556 -10.67 -17.53 29.58
CA THR A 556 -11.77 -17.10 30.47
C THR A 556 -12.30 -18.26 31.31
N ARG A 557 -12.60 -19.41 30.71
CA ARG A 557 -13.14 -20.58 31.44
C ARG A 557 -12.13 -21.16 32.43
N ARG A 558 -10.83 -21.15 32.11
CA ARG A 558 -9.77 -21.54 33.05
C ARG A 558 -9.69 -20.58 34.23
N PHE A 559 -9.71 -19.27 33.99
CA PHE A 559 -9.78 -18.28 35.07
C PHE A 559 -11.01 -18.51 35.96
N MET A 560 -12.18 -18.73 35.37
CA MET A 560 -13.42 -19.02 36.09
C MET A 560 -13.32 -20.31 36.91
N SER A 561 -12.83 -21.41 36.32
CA SER A 561 -12.62 -22.67 37.02
C SER A 561 -11.71 -22.51 38.24
N ASP A 562 -10.65 -21.70 38.11
CA ASP A 562 -9.74 -21.41 39.21
C ASP A 562 -10.38 -20.56 40.32
N LEU A 563 -11.35 -19.70 40.00
CA LEU A 563 -12.08 -18.91 41.00
C LEU A 563 -12.99 -19.77 41.88
N TYR A 564 -13.55 -20.87 41.35
CA TYR A 564 -14.41 -21.77 42.11
C TYR A 564 -13.63 -22.63 43.11
N LYS A 565 -12.31 -22.81 42.96
CA LYS A 565 -11.52 -23.64 43.89
C LYS A 565 -11.55 -23.07 45.33
N PRO A 566 -11.75 -23.92 46.37
CA PRO A 566 -11.77 -25.40 46.33
C PRO A 566 -13.13 -26.04 45.97
N GLN A 567 -14.19 -25.26 45.77
CA GLN A 567 -15.50 -25.78 45.35
C GLN A 567 -15.43 -26.37 43.94
N ARG A 568 -16.33 -27.32 43.65
CA ARG A 568 -16.45 -27.90 42.32
C ARG A 568 -16.98 -26.84 41.35
N PRO A 569 -16.28 -26.54 40.24
CA PRO A 569 -16.75 -25.55 39.28
C PRO A 569 -18.03 -26.03 38.56
N PRO A 570 -18.91 -25.11 38.14
CA PRO A 570 -20.06 -25.44 37.31
C PRO A 570 -19.63 -25.90 35.91
N SER A 571 -20.55 -26.50 35.16
CA SER A 571 -20.31 -26.88 33.76
C SER A 571 -20.28 -25.63 32.87
N PHE A 572 -19.11 -25.29 32.33
CA PHE A 572 -18.91 -24.13 31.45
C PHE A 572 -19.28 -24.40 29.96
N GLY A 573 -19.95 -25.51 29.67
CA GLY A 573 -20.28 -25.92 28.30
C GLY A 573 -19.07 -26.38 27.46
N ARG A 574 -19.34 -27.16 26.40
CA ARG A 574 -18.31 -27.79 25.55
C ARG A 574 -17.91 -26.95 24.33
N SER A 575 -18.82 -26.16 23.78
CA SER A 575 -18.54 -25.36 22.58
C SER A 575 -17.64 -24.17 22.89
N LEU A 576 -16.51 -24.03 22.19
CA LEU A 576 -15.60 -22.89 22.31
C LEU A 576 -16.05 -21.66 21.52
N TYR A 577 -17.01 -21.82 20.59
CA TYR A 577 -17.60 -20.75 19.80
C TYR A 577 -18.95 -20.25 20.35
N ALA A 578 -19.39 -20.77 21.50
CA ALA A 578 -20.62 -20.31 22.14
C ALA A 578 -20.56 -18.79 22.40
N GLY A 579 -21.62 -18.07 21.99
CA GLY A 579 -21.71 -16.60 22.11
C GLY A 579 -21.11 -15.80 20.94
N TYR A 580 -20.36 -16.43 20.03
CA TYR A 580 -19.64 -15.71 18.96
C TYR A 580 -20.57 -14.92 18.02
N ARG A 581 -21.75 -15.45 17.68
CA ARG A 581 -22.73 -14.76 16.80
C ARG A 581 -23.14 -13.37 17.32
N TYR A 582 -23.27 -13.22 18.65
CA TYR A 582 -23.67 -11.93 19.26
C TYR A 582 -22.52 -10.93 19.22
N ARG A 583 -21.29 -11.43 19.38
CA ARG A 583 -20.08 -10.63 19.24
C ARG A 583 -19.84 -10.19 17.81
N LEU A 584 -20.03 -11.08 16.84
CA LEU A 584 -19.96 -10.75 15.41
C LEU A 584 -20.95 -9.63 15.06
N LEU A 585 -22.20 -9.74 15.53
CA LEU A 585 -23.22 -8.71 15.31
C LEU A 585 -22.85 -7.39 16.00
N SER A 586 -22.31 -7.43 17.22
CA SER A 586 -21.83 -6.23 17.91
C SER A 586 -20.70 -5.55 17.13
N ASN A 587 -19.73 -6.31 16.63
CA ASN A 587 -18.62 -5.78 15.82
C ASN A 587 -19.12 -5.10 14.52
N LEU A 588 -20.16 -5.65 13.88
CA LEU A 588 -20.80 -5.02 12.70
C LEU A 588 -21.42 -3.66 13.06
N VAL A 589 -22.18 -3.57 14.16
CA VAL A 589 -22.80 -2.32 14.61
C VAL A 589 -21.75 -1.27 14.96
N ILE A 590 -20.70 -1.68 15.67
CA ILE A 590 -19.61 -0.79 16.06
C ILE A 590 -18.82 -0.30 14.84
N LEU A 591 -18.53 -1.18 13.86
CA LEU A 591 -17.91 -0.75 12.60
C LEU A 591 -18.78 0.30 11.91
N SER A 592 -20.06 0.01 11.68
CA SER A 592 -20.96 0.92 10.95
C SER A 592 -21.09 2.28 11.65
N SER A 593 -21.24 2.29 12.97
CA SER A 593 -21.39 3.52 13.76
C SER A 593 -20.08 4.32 13.85
N SER A 594 -18.95 3.67 14.11
CA SER A 594 -17.64 4.35 14.15
C SER A 594 -17.21 4.85 12.77
N THR A 595 -17.48 4.09 11.71
CA THR A 595 -17.30 4.52 10.31
C THR A 595 -18.17 5.74 10.04
N ALA A 596 -19.49 5.67 10.28
CA ALA A 596 -20.37 6.82 10.09
C ALA A 596 -19.91 8.08 10.85
N TYR A 597 -19.38 7.93 12.07
CA TYR A 597 -18.84 9.05 12.84
C TYR A 597 -17.55 9.63 12.22
N LEU A 598 -16.60 8.76 11.86
CA LEU A 598 -15.35 9.13 11.19
C LEU A 598 -15.57 9.70 9.78
N TYR A 599 -16.72 9.44 9.16
CA TYR A 599 -17.07 9.85 7.79
C TYR A 599 -18.05 11.04 7.70
N GLY A 600 -18.96 11.19 8.67
CA GLY A 600 -20.08 12.12 8.56
C GLY A 600 -20.12 13.25 9.59
N LEU A 601 -19.42 13.15 10.72
CA LEU A 601 -19.46 14.15 11.80
C LEU A 601 -18.08 14.74 12.13
N GLY A 602 -16.99 14.01 11.85
CA GLY A 602 -15.61 14.48 12.08
C GLY A 602 -14.93 15.13 10.87
N SER A 603 -15.62 15.28 9.74
CA SER A 603 -15.15 15.98 8.54
C SER A 603 -15.83 17.33 8.32
N ILE A 604 -16.56 17.83 9.33
CA ILE A 604 -17.08 19.20 9.42
C ILE A 604 -16.09 20.01 10.24
#